data_AF-A0ABC9E2Y2-F1
#
_entry.id   AF-A0ABC9E2Y2-F1
#
_cell.length_a   1.000
_cell.length_b   1.000
_cell.length_c   1.000
_cell.angle_alpha   90.00
_cell.angle_beta   90.00
_cell.angle_gamma   90.00
#
_symmetry.space_group_name_H-M   'P 1'
#
loop_
_entity.id
_entity.type
_entity.pdbx_description
1 polymer ?
#
loop_
_entity_poly.entity_id
_entity_poly.type
_entity_poly.pdbx_seq_one_letter_code
_entity_poly.pdbx_strand_id
1 'polypeptide(L)'
;MLAAAFAASARGEQCGSQAGGALCPNCLCCSKWGWCGSSDAYCGDGCQSQCTGSCGGGPSPPTPPSGGSSSVGSIISQSLFDQREENGGAAGADYCQPSSQWPCAAGKKYYGRGPIQISYNYNYGPAGQAIGQNLLANPDLVATDPTVSFKTALWFWMTPQSPKPSSHDVITGQWTPCSADQAAGRLPGYGVITNIINGGLECGRGVDRIGFYKRYCDLLGVSYGDNLDCYSQRPFGS
;
A
#
# COMPACT_ATOMS: atom_id res chain seq x y z
N MET A 1 26.86 0.42 50.42
CA MET A 1 26.66 -0.35 49.17
C MET A 1 26.05 0.58 48.14
N LEU A 2 26.82 1.08 47.17
CA LEU A 2 26.29 1.85 46.04
C LEU A 2 25.66 0.88 45.04
N ALA A 3 24.39 1.09 44.71
CA ALA A 3 23.72 0.38 43.63
C ALA A 3 24.15 0.98 42.28
N ALA A 4 24.84 0.18 41.47
CA ALA A 4 25.13 0.51 40.08
C ALA A 4 23.87 0.25 39.24
N ALA A 5 23.26 1.32 38.73
CA ALA A 5 22.20 1.21 37.73
C ALA A 5 22.83 0.85 36.38
N PHE A 6 22.59 -0.37 35.90
CA PHE A 6 22.88 -0.74 34.52
C PHE A 6 21.85 -0.07 33.61
N ALA A 7 22.23 1.03 32.98
CA ALA A 7 21.49 1.57 31.84
C ALA A 7 21.59 0.54 30.71
N ALA A 8 20.47 -0.08 30.35
CA ALA A 8 20.36 -0.85 29.12
C ALA A 8 20.65 0.12 27.96
N SER A 9 21.82 -0.02 27.33
CA SER A 9 22.10 0.63 26.07
C SER A 9 21.16 0.00 25.04
N ALA A 10 20.05 0.67 24.76
CA ALA A 10 19.31 0.46 23.52
C ALA A 10 20.26 0.88 22.39
N ARG A 11 21.08 -0.06 21.92
CA ARG A 11 21.88 0.15 20.72
C ARG A 11 20.88 0.18 19.58
N GLY A 12 20.57 1.38 19.07
CA GLY A 12 19.93 1.48 17.77
C GLY A 12 20.73 0.69 16.73
N GLU A 13 20.11 0.23 15.66
CA GLU A 13 20.86 -0.39 14.59
C GLU A 13 21.76 0.68 13.93
N GLN A 14 23.03 0.33 13.69
CA GLN A 14 24.00 1.24 13.06
C GLN A 14 23.98 1.04 11.55
N CYS A 15 24.02 2.14 10.79
CA CYS A 15 24.09 2.13 9.33
C CYS A 15 25.06 3.22 8.82
N GLY A 16 25.31 3.24 7.52
CA GLY A 16 26.13 4.27 6.86
C GLY A 16 27.63 4.10 7.08
N SER A 17 28.39 5.18 6.94
CA SER A 17 29.86 5.17 6.98
C SER A 17 30.44 4.63 8.30
N GLN A 18 29.71 4.79 9.40
CA GLN A 18 30.06 4.30 10.73
C GLN A 18 29.87 2.78 10.87
N ALA A 19 29.20 2.14 9.91
CA ALA A 19 28.91 0.71 9.87
C ALA A 19 29.31 0.07 8.53
N GLY A 20 30.38 0.56 7.90
CA GLY A 20 30.91 -0.02 6.66
C GLY A 20 29.98 0.09 5.45
N GLY A 21 29.08 1.08 5.44
CA GLY A 21 28.10 1.28 4.38
C GLY A 21 26.83 0.44 4.52
N ALA A 22 26.61 -0.21 5.67
CA ALA A 22 25.39 -0.98 5.92
C ALA A 22 24.13 -0.13 5.74
N LEU A 23 23.13 -0.68 5.07
CA LEU A 23 21.80 -0.09 4.98
C LEU A 23 20.99 -0.44 6.24
N CYS A 24 20.10 0.46 6.63
CA CYS A 24 19.22 0.21 7.75
C CYS A 24 18.13 -0.79 7.32
N PRO A 25 17.75 -1.78 8.14
CA PRO A 25 16.66 -2.69 7.79
C PRO A 25 15.31 -1.95 7.75
N ASN A 26 14.28 -2.59 7.17
CA ASN A 26 12.93 -2.04 7.04
C ASN A 26 12.85 -0.66 6.33
N CYS A 27 13.80 -0.38 5.44
CA CYS A 27 13.91 0.88 4.69
C CYS A 27 13.99 2.15 5.58
N LEU A 28 14.48 2.01 6.83
CA LEU A 28 14.64 3.15 7.72
C LEU A 28 15.76 4.08 7.24
N CYS A 29 15.63 5.38 7.50
CA CYS A 29 16.67 6.34 7.16
C CYS A 29 17.92 6.13 8.01
N CYS A 30 19.09 6.25 7.37
CA CYS A 30 20.37 6.33 8.07
C CYS A 30 20.67 7.78 8.40
N SER A 31 20.57 8.16 9.67
CA SER A 31 20.91 9.51 10.11
C SER A 31 22.36 9.88 9.80
N LYS A 32 22.68 11.17 9.84
CA LYS A 32 24.06 11.68 9.73
C LYS A 32 25.04 11.09 10.74
N TRP A 33 24.51 10.52 11.83
CA TRP A 33 25.26 9.92 12.92
C TRP A 33 25.36 8.39 12.85
N GLY A 34 24.81 7.78 11.79
CA GLY A 34 24.93 6.35 11.52
C GLY A 34 23.95 5.48 12.30
N TRP A 35 22.70 5.95 12.47
CA TRP A 35 21.64 5.21 13.17
C TRP A 35 20.38 5.12 12.32
N CYS A 36 19.67 4.00 12.44
CA CYS A 36 18.40 3.73 11.76
C CYS A 36 17.22 4.44 12.45
N GLY A 37 16.35 5.11 11.68
CA GLY A 37 15.09 5.66 12.19
C GLY A 37 14.22 6.28 11.10
N SER A 38 12.99 6.69 11.44
CA SER A 38 11.98 7.17 10.48
C SER A 38 11.53 8.62 10.65
N SER A 39 12.06 9.35 11.64
CA SER A 39 11.73 10.77 11.85
C SER A 39 12.69 11.71 11.09
N ASP A 40 12.34 12.99 10.99
CA ASP A 40 13.16 14.03 10.34
C ASP A 40 14.62 14.09 10.86
N ALA A 41 14.85 13.72 12.12
CA ALA A 41 16.21 13.64 12.68
C ALA A 41 17.09 12.57 12.00
N TYR A 42 16.46 11.57 11.38
CA TYR A 42 17.12 10.48 10.66
C TYR A 42 17.05 10.66 9.15
N CYS A 43 15.93 11.19 8.64
CA CYS A 43 15.65 11.32 7.21
C CYS A 43 16.00 12.69 6.61
N GLY A 44 16.18 13.72 7.45
CA GLY A 44 16.46 15.09 7.04
C GLY A 44 17.94 15.35 6.73
N ASP A 45 18.37 16.60 6.94
CA ASP A 45 19.69 17.08 6.53
C ASP A 45 20.84 16.23 7.08
N GLY A 46 21.65 15.71 6.15
CA GLY A 46 22.82 14.88 6.43
C GLY A 46 22.52 13.38 6.52
N CYS A 47 21.30 12.93 6.23
CA CYS A 47 21.01 11.51 6.07
C CYS A 47 21.97 10.84 5.05
N GLN A 48 22.47 9.65 5.40
CA GLN A 48 23.49 8.94 4.62
C GLN A 48 22.90 7.94 3.59
N SER A 49 21.75 7.33 3.89
CA SER A 49 21.11 6.33 3.00
C SER A 49 19.63 6.13 3.36
N GLN A 50 18.80 5.73 2.39
CA GLN A 50 17.34 5.50 2.57
C GLN A 50 16.59 6.73 3.12
N CYS A 51 17.05 7.94 2.77
CA CYS A 51 16.60 9.20 3.37
C CYS A 51 15.15 9.58 3.09
N THR A 52 14.52 8.90 2.14
CA THR A 52 13.10 9.02 1.83
C THR A 52 12.24 7.99 2.56
N GLY A 53 12.83 7.22 3.51
CA GLY A 53 12.16 6.08 4.14
C GLY A 53 11.86 4.93 3.17
N SER A 54 12.60 4.89 2.06
CA SER A 54 12.40 3.96 0.96
C SER A 54 13.73 3.32 0.56
N CYS A 55 13.67 2.02 0.30
CA CYS A 55 14.76 1.25 -0.29
C CYS A 55 14.78 1.57 -1.79
N GLY A 56 15.57 2.57 -2.18
CA GLY A 56 15.61 3.15 -3.52
C GLY A 56 15.27 2.19 -4.67
N GLY A 57 14.15 2.51 -5.32
CA GLY A 57 13.57 1.85 -6.49
C GLY A 57 12.16 2.38 -6.78
N GLY A 58 11.97 3.70 -6.76
CA GLY A 58 10.70 4.37 -7.08
C GLY A 58 10.69 5.84 -6.58
N PRO A 59 10.17 6.81 -7.36
CA PRO A 59 10.17 8.22 -6.96
C PRO A 59 9.23 8.47 -5.78
N SER A 60 9.53 9.48 -4.95
CA SER A 60 8.61 10.01 -3.94
C SER A 60 7.27 10.43 -4.56
N PRO A 61 6.16 10.43 -3.79
CA PRO A 61 4.89 10.97 -4.25
C PRO A 61 5.10 12.40 -4.78
N PRO A 62 4.66 12.72 -6.01
CA PRO A 62 4.81 14.07 -6.53
C PRO A 62 4.03 15.05 -5.66
N THR A 63 4.67 16.16 -5.29
CA THR A 63 3.97 17.36 -4.83
C THR A 63 2.95 17.76 -5.91
N PRO A 64 1.71 18.13 -5.58
CA PRO A 64 0.71 18.46 -6.59
C PRO A 64 1.22 19.59 -7.50
N PRO A 65 1.34 19.37 -8.83
CA PRO A 65 1.63 20.45 -9.74
C PRO A 65 0.41 21.37 -9.79
N SER A 66 0.62 22.63 -9.48
CA SER A 66 -0.33 23.67 -9.87
C SER A 66 -0.25 23.86 -11.38
N GLY A 67 -1.18 23.24 -12.12
CA GLY A 67 -1.49 23.58 -13.51
C GLY A 67 -0.74 22.78 -14.58
N GLY A 68 -1.50 22.08 -15.43
CA GLY A 68 -1.03 21.42 -16.65
C GLY A 68 -1.67 20.05 -16.89
N SER A 69 -2.78 20.01 -17.61
CA SER A 69 -3.56 18.80 -17.87
C SER A 69 -2.85 17.82 -18.81
N SER A 70 -2.38 16.71 -18.26
CA SER A 70 -2.37 15.39 -18.90
C SER A 70 -2.97 14.43 -17.88
N SER A 71 -4.26 14.62 -17.58
CA SER A 71 -4.93 13.96 -16.47
C SER A 71 -5.21 12.49 -16.80
N VAL A 72 -5.54 11.68 -15.80
CA VAL A 72 -6.11 10.33 -16.01
C VAL A 72 -7.27 10.33 -17.01
N GLY A 73 -7.97 11.46 -17.18
CA GLY A 73 -9.04 11.64 -18.16
C GLY A 73 -8.61 11.57 -19.62
N SER A 74 -7.32 11.69 -19.94
CA SER A 74 -6.80 11.43 -21.29
C SER A 74 -6.58 9.94 -21.57
N ILE A 75 -6.58 9.09 -20.54
CA ILE A 75 -6.42 7.63 -20.63
C ILE A 75 -7.77 6.94 -20.42
N ILE A 76 -8.55 7.40 -19.44
CA ILE A 76 -9.86 6.88 -19.11
C ILE A 76 -10.88 7.98 -19.46
N SER A 77 -11.48 7.86 -20.65
CA SER A 77 -12.53 8.79 -21.08
C SER A 77 -13.74 8.68 -20.16
N GLN A 78 -14.50 9.76 -20.05
CA GLN A 78 -15.75 9.79 -19.29
C GLN A 78 -16.73 8.69 -19.76
N SER A 79 -16.74 8.40 -21.06
CA SER A 79 -17.53 7.30 -21.64
C SER A 79 -17.13 5.89 -21.17
N LEU A 80 -15.87 5.68 -20.77
CA LEU A 80 -15.43 4.42 -20.16
C LEU A 80 -15.83 4.34 -18.68
N PHE A 81 -15.88 5.49 -18.00
CA PHE A 81 -16.24 5.59 -16.59
C PHE A 81 -17.75 5.34 -16.36
N ASP A 82 -18.61 5.92 -17.20
CA ASP A 82 -20.07 5.88 -17.03
C ASP A 82 -20.70 4.48 -17.25
N GLN A 83 -19.92 3.48 -17.69
CA GLN A 83 -20.39 2.09 -17.87
C GLN A 83 -20.48 1.28 -16.56
N ARG A 84 -20.23 1.87 -15.39
CA ARG A 84 -20.08 1.12 -14.14
C ARG A 84 -20.66 1.88 -12.95
N GLU A 85 -21.76 1.40 -12.39
CA GLU A 85 -22.12 1.51 -10.97
C GLU A 85 -23.33 0.57 -10.76
N GLU A 86 -23.10 -0.67 -10.33
CA GLU A 86 -24.11 -1.43 -9.56
C GLU A 86 -23.49 -2.73 -9.01
N ASN A 87 -23.35 -2.79 -7.68
CA ASN A 87 -23.95 -3.80 -6.80
C ASN A 87 -23.25 -3.78 -5.44
N GLY A 88 -23.96 -3.29 -4.42
CA GLY A 88 -23.51 -3.25 -3.03
C GLY A 88 -23.52 -4.64 -2.38
N GLY A 89 -22.44 -4.97 -1.67
CA GLY A 89 -22.24 -6.25 -1.00
C GLY A 89 -22.39 -6.18 0.53
N ALA A 90 -23.26 -7.07 1.03
CA ALA A 90 -23.55 -7.60 2.37
C ALA A 90 -22.93 -7.00 3.66
N ALA A 91 -23.82 -6.76 4.63
CA ALA A 91 -23.54 -6.46 6.03
C ALA A 91 -23.27 -7.73 6.86
N GLY A 92 -22.16 -7.75 7.61
CA GLY A 92 -21.86 -8.79 8.60
C GLY A 92 -20.42 -8.69 9.10
N ALA A 93 -20.23 -8.48 10.40
CA ALA A 93 -19.01 -8.04 11.11
C ALA A 93 -18.72 -6.53 11.05
N ASP A 94 -18.26 -5.96 12.17
CA ASP A 94 -17.92 -4.53 12.28
C ASP A 94 -16.52 -4.21 11.72
N TYR A 95 -15.75 -5.24 11.34
CA TYR A 95 -14.38 -5.16 10.81
C TYR A 95 -13.47 -4.29 11.70
N CYS A 96 -13.62 -4.41 13.02
CA CYS A 96 -12.84 -3.68 13.99
C CYS A 96 -11.76 -4.60 14.59
N GLN A 97 -10.50 -4.27 14.36
CA GLN A 97 -9.34 -4.84 15.03
C GLN A 97 -8.55 -3.69 15.68
N PRO A 98 -8.91 -3.29 16.92
CA PRO A 98 -8.40 -2.07 17.52
C PRO A 98 -6.90 -2.16 17.77
N SER A 99 -6.20 -1.05 17.56
CA SER A 99 -4.81 -0.85 17.95
C SER A 99 -4.63 0.52 18.58
N SER A 100 -3.46 0.76 19.20
CA SER A 100 -3.13 2.09 19.73
C SER A 100 -3.07 3.16 18.63
N GLN A 101 -2.60 2.79 17.44
CA GLN A 101 -2.47 3.70 16.30
C GLN A 101 -3.81 3.91 15.59
N TRP A 102 -4.64 2.86 15.48
CA TRP A 102 -5.90 2.87 14.74
C TRP A 102 -7.04 2.35 15.62
N PRO A 103 -7.50 3.13 16.62
CA PRO A 103 -8.62 2.73 17.46
C PRO A 103 -9.92 2.68 16.65
N CYS A 104 -10.84 1.80 17.04
CA CYS A 104 -12.18 1.80 16.47
C CYS A 104 -13.01 2.89 17.15
N ALA A 105 -13.63 3.76 16.35
CA ALA A 105 -14.55 4.76 16.88
C ALA A 105 -15.86 4.12 17.35
N ALA A 106 -16.39 4.59 18.48
CA ALA A 106 -17.63 4.07 19.05
C ALA A 106 -18.79 4.17 18.05
N GLY A 107 -19.53 3.06 17.88
CA GLY A 107 -20.67 2.98 16.98
C GLY A 107 -20.34 2.98 15.48
N LYS A 108 -19.05 2.92 15.10
CA LYS A 108 -18.61 2.90 13.70
C LYS A 108 -18.24 1.49 13.24
N LYS A 109 -18.45 1.25 11.94
CA LYS A 109 -18.22 -0.04 11.28
C LYS A 109 -17.36 0.14 10.04
N TYR A 110 -16.42 -0.77 9.84
CA TYR A 110 -15.38 -0.67 8.80
C TYR A 110 -15.51 -1.75 7.72
N TYR A 111 -16.74 -2.13 7.37
CA TYR A 111 -17.01 -3.02 6.23
C TYR A 111 -16.61 -2.37 4.89
N GLY A 112 -16.58 -3.18 3.84
CA GLY A 112 -16.18 -2.76 2.50
C GLY A 112 -16.99 -1.58 1.97
N ARG A 113 -16.29 -0.52 1.54
CA ARG A 113 -16.89 0.64 0.85
C ARG A 113 -16.04 1.05 -0.35
N GLY A 114 -16.67 1.71 -1.32
CA GLY A 114 -16.02 2.25 -2.51
C GLY A 114 -15.43 1.20 -3.48
N PRO A 115 -14.69 1.65 -4.51
CA PRO A 115 -14.26 0.80 -5.62
C PRO A 115 -13.33 -0.36 -5.23
N ILE A 116 -12.51 -0.18 -4.19
CA ILE A 116 -11.59 -1.21 -3.69
C ILE A 116 -12.19 -2.04 -2.54
N GLN A 117 -13.44 -1.74 -2.13
CA GLN A 117 -14.07 -2.33 -0.94
C GLN A 117 -13.17 -2.24 0.30
N ILE A 118 -12.63 -1.04 0.57
CA ILE A 118 -11.72 -0.82 1.69
C ILE A 118 -12.40 -1.27 2.99
N SER A 119 -11.72 -2.14 3.73
CA SER A 119 -12.25 -2.84 4.90
C SER A 119 -11.25 -2.76 6.05
N TYR A 120 -11.73 -2.85 7.28
CA TYR A 120 -11.00 -2.74 8.54
C TYR A 120 -10.49 -1.35 8.95
N ASN A 121 -10.61 -1.04 10.25
CA ASN A 121 -10.13 0.21 10.85
C ASN A 121 -8.66 0.53 10.54
N TYR A 122 -7.78 -0.48 10.50
CA TYR A 122 -6.37 -0.31 10.18
C TYR A 122 -6.10 0.05 8.72
N ASN A 123 -7.09 -0.02 7.82
CA ASN A 123 -7.02 0.56 6.48
C ASN A 123 -7.71 1.93 6.41
N TYR A 124 -8.88 2.10 7.05
CA TYR A 124 -9.58 3.39 7.09
C TYR A 124 -8.74 4.50 7.73
N GLY A 125 -8.01 4.20 8.81
CA GLY A 125 -7.12 5.12 9.49
C GLY A 125 -6.04 5.73 8.60
N PRO A 126 -5.09 4.93 8.07
CA PRO A 126 -4.02 5.45 7.24
C PRO A 126 -4.53 6.03 5.91
N ALA A 127 -5.58 5.45 5.31
CA ALA A 127 -6.21 6.03 4.13
C ALA A 127 -6.73 7.44 4.40
N GLY A 128 -7.47 7.59 5.50
CA GLY A 128 -8.01 8.87 5.94
C GLY A 128 -6.91 9.90 6.19
N GLN A 129 -5.86 9.51 6.91
CA GLN A 129 -4.71 10.38 7.15
C GLN A 129 -4.07 10.84 5.83
N ALA A 130 -3.84 9.93 4.88
CA ALA A 130 -3.21 10.25 3.61
C ALA A 130 -4.04 11.19 2.73
N ILE A 131 -5.37 11.13 2.81
CA ILE A 131 -6.27 11.95 1.97
C ILE A 131 -6.84 13.17 2.70
N GLY A 132 -6.41 13.41 3.95
CA GLY A 132 -6.86 14.53 4.78
C GLY A 132 -8.31 14.40 5.27
N GLN A 133 -8.79 13.17 5.52
CA GLN A 133 -10.15 12.87 5.97
C GLN A 133 -10.14 12.00 7.23
N ASN A 134 -10.96 12.31 8.25
CA ASN A 134 -11.07 11.47 9.43
C ASN A 134 -12.00 10.27 9.19
N LEU A 135 -11.50 9.28 8.44
CA LEU A 135 -12.27 8.09 8.07
C LEU A 135 -12.45 7.09 9.22
N LEU A 136 -11.68 7.19 10.31
CA LEU A 136 -11.97 6.41 11.53
C LEU A 136 -13.27 6.87 12.20
N ALA A 137 -13.48 8.17 12.31
CA ALA A 137 -14.70 8.73 12.86
C ALA A 137 -15.86 8.75 11.85
N ASN A 138 -15.57 8.92 10.56
CA ASN A 138 -16.55 9.08 9.49
C ASN A 138 -16.33 8.09 8.33
N PRO A 139 -16.39 6.76 8.57
CA PRO A 139 -16.12 5.76 7.54
C PRO A 139 -17.15 5.80 6.39
N ASP A 140 -18.36 6.27 6.64
CA ASP A 140 -19.42 6.37 5.62
C ASP A 140 -19.11 7.37 4.50
N LEU A 141 -18.16 8.30 4.70
CA LEU A 141 -17.69 9.19 3.63
C LEU A 141 -17.17 8.42 2.41
N VAL A 142 -16.64 7.21 2.59
CA VAL A 142 -16.19 6.37 1.47
C VAL A 142 -17.36 5.89 0.60
N ALA A 143 -18.57 5.83 1.14
CA ALA A 143 -19.78 5.44 0.42
C ALA A 143 -20.65 6.63 -0.01
N THR A 144 -20.48 7.82 0.58
CA THR A 144 -21.34 8.98 0.32
C THR A 144 -20.65 10.12 -0.44
N ASP A 145 -19.32 10.21 -0.41
CA ASP A 145 -18.55 11.18 -1.19
C ASP A 145 -17.75 10.44 -2.27
N PRO A 146 -18.06 10.63 -3.57
CA PRO A 146 -17.38 9.92 -4.65
C PRO A 146 -15.90 10.29 -4.74
N THR A 147 -15.50 11.52 -4.42
CA THR A 147 -14.09 11.92 -4.43
C THR A 147 -13.32 11.20 -3.33
N VAL A 148 -13.89 11.11 -2.13
CA VAL A 148 -13.31 10.32 -1.03
C VAL A 148 -13.26 8.84 -1.42
N SER A 149 -14.33 8.32 -2.02
CA SER A 149 -14.42 6.94 -2.48
C SER A 149 -13.26 6.57 -3.43
N PHE A 150 -13.07 7.33 -4.51
CA PHE A 150 -11.98 7.09 -5.44
C PHE A 150 -10.60 7.35 -4.83
N LYS A 151 -10.45 8.38 -3.98
CA LYS A 151 -9.17 8.64 -3.28
C LYS A 151 -8.76 7.46 -2.39
N THR A 152 -9.70 6.78 -1.72
CA THR A 152 -9.35 5.59 -0.91
C THR A 152 -8.91 4.41 -1.79
N ALA A 153 -9.56 4.20 -2.94
CA ALA A 153 -9.14 3.17 -3.89
C ALA A 153 -7.74 3.44 -4.47
N LEU A 154 -7.48 4.69 -4.87
CA LEU A 154 -6.16 5.12 -5.35
C LEU A 154 -5.11 5.02 -4.23
N TRP A 155 -5.43 5.45 -3.01
CA TRP A 155 -4.53 5.29 -1.87
C TRP A 155 -4.11 3.84 -1.69
N PHE A 156 -5.07 2.89 -1.69
CA PHE A 156 -4.76 1.47 -1.55
C PHE A 156 -3.87 0.98 -2.70
N TRP A 157 -4.18 1.38 -3.93
CA TRP A 157 -3.42 0.99 -5.13
C TRP A 157 -1.97 1.47 -5.10
N MET A 158 -1.73 2.67 -4.57
CA MET A 158 -0.44 3.37 -4.58
C MET A 158 0.41 3.11 -3.34
N THR A 159 -0.16 2.57 -2.25
CA THR A 159 0.54 2.49 -0.95
C THR A 159 1.07 1.07 -0.70
N PRO A 160 2.40 0.86 -0.61
CA PRO A 160 2.94 -0.42 -0.18
C PRO A 160 2.61 -0.67 1.29
N GLN A 161 2.29 -1.91 1.62
CA GLN A 161 2.03 -2.36 3.00
C GLN A 161 2.84 -3.62 3.26
N SER A 162 4.06 -3.46 3.77
CA SER A 162 5.02 -4.56 3.96
C SER A 162 4.37 -5.79 4.61
N PRO A 163 4.56 -7.00 4.04
CA PRO A 163 5.50 -7.35 2.96
C PRO A 163 5.00 -7.08 1.53
N LYS A 164 3.81 -6.51 1.35
CA LYS A 164 3.22 -6.27 0.03
C LYS A 164 3.81 -5.02 -0.64
N PRO A 165 4.23 -5.09 -1.92
CA PRO A 165 4.51 -3.89 -2.70
C PRO A 165 3.21 -3.14 -3.02
N SER A 166 3.31 -1.95 -3.61
CA SER A 166 2.13 -1.28 -4.15
C SER A 166 1.66 -1.99 -5.43
N SER A 167 0.35 -1.95 -5.70
CA SER A 167 -0.17 -2.49 -6.98
C SER A 167 0.32 -1.67 -8.16
N HIS A 168 0.55 -0.38 -7.94
CA HIS A 168 1.14 0.54 -8.91
C HIS A 168 2.54 0.11 -9.35
N ASP A 169 3.44 -0.17 -8.42
CA ASP A 169 4.83 -0.55 -8.76
C ASP A 169 4.87 -1.88 -9.52
N VAL A 170 3.96 -2.80 -9.20
CA VAL A 170 3.81 -4.06 -9.95
C VAL A 170 3.42 -3.79 -11.39
N ILE A 171 2.31 -3.07 -11.63
CA ILE A 171 1.76 -2.92 -12.98
C ILE A 171 2.59 -2.01 -13.89
N THR A 172 3.41 -1.13 -13.30
CA THR A 172 4.33 -0.23 -14.01
C THR A 172 5.74 -0.81 -14.16
N GLY A 173 5.97 -2.04 -13.71
CA GLY A 173 7.25 -2.74 -13.83
C GLY A 173 8.36 -2.21 -12.92
N GLN A 174 8.03 -1.46 -11.87
CA GLN A 174 8.99 -0.94 -10.90
C GLN A 174 9.29 -1.94 -9.77
N TRP A 175 8.38 -2.88 -9.51
CA TRP A 175 8.60 -3.92 -8.51
C TRP A 175 9.41 -5.10 -9.10
N THR A 176 10.51 -5.43 -8.42
CA THR A 176 11.31 -6.64 -8.71
C THR A 176 11.14 -7.66 -7.58
N PRO A 177 10.72 -8.90 -7.87
CA PRO A 177 10.47 -9.91 -6.83
C PRO A 177 11.78 -10.35 -6.14
N CYS A 178 11.77 -10.38 -4.81
CA CYS A 178 12.89 -10.94 -4.05
C CYS A 178 12.93 -12.47 -4.15
N SER A 179 13.98 -13.12 -3.63
CA SER A 179 14.10 -14.58 -3.64
C SER A 179 12.92 -15.29 -2.97
N ALA A 180 12.39 -14.71 -1.89
CA ALA A 180 11.21 -15.26 -1.20
C ALA A 180 9.91 -15.11 -2.04
N ASP A 181 9.81 -14.07 -2.86
CA ASP A 181 8.69 -13.89 -3.79
C ASP A 181 8.76 -14.89 -4.93
N GLN A 182 9.93 -15.06 -5.52
CA GLN A 182 10.16 -16.04 -6.59
C GLN A 182 9.87 -17.47 -6.10
N ALA A 183 10.37 -17.83 -4.91
CA ALA A 183 10.08 -19.14 -4.30
C ALA A 183 8.59 -19.35 -3.97
N ALA A 184 7.86 -18.25 -3.76
CA ALA A 184 6.43 -18.25 -3.53
C ALA A 184 5.58 -18.15 -4.82
N GLY A 185 6.22 -18.17 -6.00
CA GLY A 185 5.55 -18.03 -7.29
C GLY A 185 5.05 -16.61 -7.60
N ARG A 186 5.40 -15.62 -6.78
CA ARG A 186 4.96 -14.22 -6.94
C ARG A 186 5.84 -13.53 -7.97
N LEU A 187 5.34 -13.44 -9.21
CA LEU A 187 6.00 -12.79 -10.33
C LEU A 187 5.23 -11.53 -10.78
N PRO A 188 5.88 -10.56 -11.44
CA PRO A 188 5.20 -9.36 -11.94
C PRO A 188 4.05 -9.69 -12.89
N GLY A 189 2.88 -9.11 -12.63
CA GLY A 189 1.66 -9.32 -13.41
C GLY A 189 0.39 -9.09 -12.61
N TYR A 190 -0.77 -9.23 -13.25
CA TYR A 190 -2.07 -8.99 -12.61
C TYR A 190 -2.38 -9.98 -11.46
N GLY A 191 -1.79 -11.18 -11.52
CA GLY A 191 -1.93 -12.20 -10.49
C GLY A 191 -1.40 -11.75 -9.13
N VAL A 192 -0.20 -11.17 -9.07
CA VAL A 192 0.34 -10.71 -7.78
C VAL A 192 -0.43 -9.50 -7.23
N ILE A 193 -1.07 -8.68 -8.09
CA ILE A 193 -2.00 -7.63 -7.67
C ILE A 193 -3.23 -8.23 -6.98
N THR A 194 -3.78 -9.31 -7.52
CA THR A 194 -4.86 -10.07 -6.85
C THR A 194 -4.41 -10.58 -5.48
N ASN A 195 -3.16 -11.05 -5.37
CA ASN A 195 -2.56 -11.48 -4.11
C ASN A 195 -2.42 -10.33 -3.09
N ILE A 196 -2.03 -9.14 -3.54
CA ILE A 196 -1.95 -7.92 -2.71
C ILE A 196 -3.34 -7.57 -2.15
N ILE A 197 -4.37 -7.59 -3.00
CA ILE A 197 -5.74 -7.20 -2.66
C ILE A 197 -6.39 -8.20 -1.69
N ASN A 198 -6.40 -9.49 -2.03
CA ASN A 198 -7.13 -10.50 -1.25
C ASN A 198 -6.54 -11.91 -1.31
N GLY A 199 -5.21 -12.02 -1.39
CA GLY A 199 -4.54 -13.30 -1.62
C GLY A 199 -4.82 -14.38 -0.58
N GLY A 200 -5.05 -14.01 0.69
CA GLY A 200 -5.37 -14.98 1.75
C GLY A 200 -6.69 -15.75 1.52
N LEU A 201 -7.61 -15.18 0.74
CA LEU A 201 -8.89 -15.80 0.38
C LEU A 201 -8.89 -16.34 -1.05
N GLU A 202 -8.17 -15.70 -1.97
CA GLU A 202 -8.31 -15.95 -3.42
C GLU A 202 -7.15 -16.70 -4.06
N CYS A 203 -5.92 -16.53 -3.57
CA CYS A 203 -4.75 -17.16 -4.17
C CYS A 203 -4.56 -18.59 -3.65
N GLY A 204 -4.05 -19.47 -4.52
CA GLY A 204 -4.04 -20.91 -4.27
C GLY A 204 -5.37 -21.63 -4.54
N ARG A 205 -6.42 -20.93 -5.02
CA ARG A 205 -7.80 -21.44 -5.03
C ARG A 205 -8.62 -21.21 -6.32
N GLY A 206 -8.09 -20.52 -7.33
CA GLY A 206 -8.77 -20.45 -8.64
C GLY A 206 -9.83 -19.35 -8.82
N VAL A 207 -9.74 -18.20 -8.14
CA VAL A 207 -10.81 -17.17 -8.12
C VAL A 207 -10.63 -16.09 -9.19
N ASP A 208 -11.73 -15.62 -9.80
CA ASP A 208 -11.73 -14.80 -11.03
C ASP A 208 -11.81 -13.28 -10.77
N ARG A 209 -10.70 -12.58 -11.01
CA ARG A 209 -10.64 -11.12 -11.28
C ARG A 209 -10.25 -10.81 -12.73
N ILE A 210 -9.83 -11.83 -13.49
CA ILE A 210 -9.11 -11.69 -14.75
C ILE A 210 -10.06 -11.26 -15.87
N GLY A 211 -11.33 -11.67 -15.81
CA GLY A 211 -12.34 -11.31 -16.81
C GLY A 211 -12.49 -9.80 -17.00
N PHE A 212 -12.60 -9.03 -15.90
CA PHE A 212 -12.68 -7.57 -15.97
C PHE A 212 -11.40 -6.95 -16.51
N TYR A 213 -10.24 -7.43 -16.07
CA TYR A 213 -8.95 -6.92 -16.53
C TYR A 213 -8.79 -7.07 -18.05
N LYS A 214 -9.05 -8.28 -18.58
CA LYS A 214 -9.00 -8.53 -20.03
C LYS A 214 -9.95 -7.63 -20.81
N ARG A 215 -11.21 -7.51 -20.36
CA ARG A 215 -12.19 -6.63 -20.99
C ARG A 215 -11.70 -5.17 -21.06
N TYR A 216 -11.09 -4.65 -20.01
CA TYR A 216 -10.59 -3.28 -20.02
C TYR A 216 -9.32 -3.10 -20.84
N CYS A 217 -8.42 -4.07 -20.83
CA CYS A 217 -7.29 -4.08 -21.75
C CYS A 217 -7.74 -4.08 -23.22
N ASP A 218 -8.76 -4.86 -23.58
CA ASP A 218 -9.34 -4.89 -24.93
C ASP A 218 -9.92 -3.53 -25.33
N LEU A 219 -10.68 -2.91 -24.43
CA LEU A 219 -11.25 -1.56 -24.65
C LEU A 219 -10.16 -0.49 -24.83
N LEU A 220 -9.03 -0.64 -24.13
CA LEU A 220 -7.89 0.27 -24.21
C LEU A 220 -6.91 -0.08 -25.36
N GLY A 221 -7.09 -1.21 -26.03
CA GLY A 221 -6.20 -1.68 -27.10
C GLY A 221 -4.79 -2.04 -26.61
N VAL A 222 -4.64 -2.53 -25.38
CA VAL A 222 -3.35 -2.88 -24.78
C VAL A 222 -3.24 -4.37 -24.46
N SER A 223 -2.01 -4.88 -24.41
CA SER A 223 -1.74 -6.27 -24.00
C SER A 223 -2.16 -6.50 -22.54
N TYR A 224 -2.58 -7.74 -22.24
CA TYR A 224 -2.83 -8.17 -20.86
C TYR A 224 -1.54 -8.33 -20.06
N GLY A 225 -0.42 -8.59 -20.74
CA GLY A 225 0.82 -9.06 -20.11
C GLY A 225 0.74 -10.51 -19.64
N ASP A 226 1.75 -10.94 -18.89
CA ASP A 226 1.89 -12.30 -18.36
C ASP A 226 1.43 -12.38 -16.89
N ASN A 227 1.45 -13.60 -16.32
CA ASN A 227 1.19 -13.87 -14.89
C ASN A 227 -0.15 -13.28 -14.40
N LEU A 228 -1.24 -13.56 -15.13
CA LEU A 228 -2.55 -12.97 -14.87
C LEU A 228 -3.25 -13.53 -13.63
N ASP A 229 -2.93 -14.75 -13.23
CA ASP A 229 -3.54 -15.44 -12.09
C ASP A 229 -2.57 -15.57 -10.90
N CYS A 230 -3.13 -15.92 -9.75
CA CYS A 230 -2.38 -16.27 -8.55
C CYS A 230 -2.67 -17.68 -8.05
N TYR A 231 -2.99 -18.62 -8.94
CA TYR A 231 -3.45 -19.96 -8.57
C TYR A 231 -2.35 -20.80 -7.94
N SER A 232 -1.10 -20.58 -8.31
CA SER A 232 0.08 -21.24 -7.74
C SER A 232 0.86 -20.35 -6.78
N GLN A 233 0.41 -19.12 -6.52
CA GLN A 233 1.11 -18.19 -5.64
C GLN A 233 0.79 -18.44 -4.17
N ARG A 234 1.81 -18.38 -3.31
CA ARG A 234 1.59 -18.31 -1.86
C ARG A 234 1.11 -16.90 -1.46
N PRO A 235 0.06 -16.77 -0.64
CA PRO A 235 -0.43 -15.47 -0.17
C PRO A 235 0.63 -14.66 0.58
N PHE A 236 0.64 -13.34 0.42
CA PHE A 236 1.41 -12.47 1.31
C PHE A 236 0.92 -12.60 2.76
N GLY A 237 1.85 -12.64 3.72
CA GLY A 237 1.55 -12.74 5.16
C GLY A 237 1.11 -14.13 5.65
N SER A 238 1.21 -15.15 4.79
CA SER A 238 1.03 -16.57 5.15
C SER A 238 2.35 -17.25 5.45
#